data_AF-A0A2E0Q219-F1
#
_entry.id   AF-A0A2E0Q219-F1
#
_cell.length_a   1.000
_cell.length_b   1.000
_cell.length_c   1.000
_cell.angle_alpha   90.00
_cell.angle_beta   90.00
_cell.angle_gamma   90.00
#
_symmetry.space_group_name_H-M   'P 1'
#
loop_
_entity.id
_entity.type
_entity.pdbx_description
1 polymer ?
#
loop_
_entity_poly.entity_id
_entity_poly.type
_entity_poly.pdbx_seq_one_letter_code
_entity_poly.pdbx_strand_id
1 'polypeptide(L)' 'MAEHDNDHKIKISSVLDKKGTAIYSISPESSLKQMANEMLQRKIGSLVVTDKDGSLTGIISERD' A
#
# COMPACT_ATOMS: atom_id res chain seq x y z
N MET A 1 -27.08 -22.65 -24.83
CA MET A 1 -25.71 -23.03 -25.22
C MET A 1 -24.84 -21.78 -25.22
N ALA A 2 -23.94 -21.71 -24.23
CA ALA A 2 -22.76 -20.83 -24.09
C ALA A 2 -22.58 -20.47 -22.60
N GLU A 3 -22.03 -21.40 -21.81
CA GLU A 3 -21.43 -21.06 -20.52
C GLU A 3 -19.98 -20.67 -20.81
N HIS A 4 -19.69 -19.38 -20.75
CA HIS A 4 -18.31 -18.90 -20.81
C HIS A 4 -17.65 -19.18 -19.45
N ASP A 5 -16.76 -20.16 -19.44
CA ASP A 5 -15.81 -20.42 -18.38
C ASP A 5 -14.93 -19.17 -18.17
N ASN A 6 -14.95 -18.64 -16.95
CA ASN A 6 -14.02 -17.61 -16.52
C ASN A 6 -13.52 -17.97 -15.11
N ASP A 7 -12.77 -19.08 -15.00
CA ASP A 7 -12.17 -19.52 -13.74
C ASP A 7 -10.66 -19.29 -13.72
N HIS A 8 -10.25 -18.03 -13.67
CA HIS A 8 -8.94 -17.65 -13.12
C HIS A 8 -9.17 -16.80 -11.86
N LYS A 9 -9.84 -17.40 -10.87
CA LYS A 9 -10.23 -16.71 -9.63
C LYS A 9 -9.09 -16.74 -8.60
N ILE A 10 -7.99 -16.05 -8.90
CA ILE A 10 -6.94 -15.84 -7.89
C ILE A 10 -7.48 -14.87 -6.84
N LYS A 11 -7.66 -15.35 -5.61
CA LYS A 11 -8.04 -14.50 -4.47
C LYS A 11 -6.91 -13.52 -4.18
N ILE A 12 -7.23 -12.24 -4.04
CA ILE A 12 -6.29 -11.19 -3.61
C ILE A 12 -5.57 -11.57 -2.31
N SER A 13 -6.26 -12.25 -1.39
CA SER A 13 -5.67 -12.80 -0.16
C SER A 13 -4.48 -13.72 -0.43
N SER A 14 -4.50 -14.50 -1.52
CA SER A 14 -3.40 -15.39 -1.90
C SER A 14 -2.18 -14.65 -2.45
N VAL A 15 -2.40 -13.46 -3.03
CA VAL A 15 -1.31 -12.56 -3.46
C VAL A 15 -0.69 -11.87 -2.25
N LEU A 16 -1.52 -11.41 -1.30
CA LEU A 16 -1.08 -10.80 -0.05
C LEU A 16 -0.29 -11.79 0.82
N ASP A 17 -0.70 -13.06 0.85
CA ASP A 17 0.02 -14.13 1.56
C ASP A 17 1.46 -14.29 1.05
N LYS A 18 1.65 -14.26 -0.28
CA LYS A 18 2.98 -14.32 -0.91
C LYS A 18 3.79 -13.02 -0.81
N LYS A 19 3.13 -11.86 -0.87
CA LYS A 19 3.79 -10.52 -0.85
C LYS A 19 4.14 -10.05 0.56
N GLY A 20 3.43 -10.55 1.57
CA GLY A 20 3.55 -10.15 2.97
C GLY A 20 2.61 -9.01 3.36
N THR A 21 2.30 -8.93 4.65
CA THR A 21 1.38 -7.96 5.27
C THR A 21 2.10 -6.72 5.80
N ALA A 22 3.33 -6.47 5.37
CA ALA A 22 4.08 -5.29 5.79
C ALA A 22 3.42 -4.03 5.22
N ILE A 23 2.84 -3.23 6.11
CA ILE A 23 2.26 -1.92 5.79
C ILE A 23 3.20 -0.87 6.34
N TYR A 24 3.69 0.01 5.48
CA TYR A 24 4.54 1.14 5.87
C TYR A 24 3.71 2.40 5.88
N SER A 25 3.62 3.03 7.04
CA SER A 25 2.86 4.25 7.24
C SER A 25 3.72 5.43 7.68
N ILE A 26 3.20 6.63 7.44
CA ILE A 26 3.80 7.90 7.83
C ILE A 26 2.76 8.79 8.52
N SER A 27 3.21 9.64 9.43
CA SER A 27 2.32 10.63 10.05
C SER A 27 1.98 11.75 9.07
N PRO A 28 0.75 12.28 9.06
CA PRO A 28 0.38 13.43 8.24
C PRO A 28 1.18 14.70 8.59
N GLU A 29 1.80 14.75 9.78
CA GLU A 29 2.67 15.85 10.20
C GLU A 29 4.13 15.70 9.71
N SER A 30 4.45 14.60 9.02
CA SER A 30 5.80 14.35 8.50
C SER A 30 6.06 15.17 7.25
N SER A 31 7.30 15.62 7.07
CA SER A 31 7.68 16.35 5.87
C SER A 31 7.73 15.45 4.62
N LEU A 32 7.48 16.04 3.44
CA LEU A 32 7.68 15.37 2.14
C LEU A 32 9.09 14.80 1.99
N LYS A 33 10.11 15.47 2.56
CA LYS A 33 11.49 14.96 2.53
C LYS A 33 11.64 13.66 3.32
N GLN A 34 11.00 13.55 4.48
CA GLN A 34 11.01 12.32 5.27
C GLN A 34 10.27 11.20 4.54
N MET A 35 9.12 11.51 3.95
CA MET A 35 8.38 10.58 3.10
C MET A 35 9.24 10.05 1.95
N ALA A 36 9.87 10.93 1.18
CA ALA A 36 10.73 10.54 0.05
C ALA A 36 11.92 9.69 0.51
N ASN A 37 12.53 10.02 1.65
CA ASN A 37 13.61 9.21 2.22
C ASN A 37 13.13 7.82 2.66
N GLU A 38 11.96 7.73 3.29
CA GLU A 38 11.37 6.44 3.68
C GLU A 38 11.03 5.60 2.44
N MET A 39 10.46 6.22 1.41
CA MET A 39 10.16 5.57 0.12
C MET A 39 11.43 5.01 -0.54
N LEU A 40 12.50 5.82 -0.59
CA LEU A 40 13.78 5.42 -1.17
C LEU A 40 14.46 4.29 -0.38
N GLN A 41 14.51 4.42 0.95
CA GLN A 41 15.10 3.40 1.82
C GLN A 41 14.38 2.06 1.73
N ARG A 42 13.04 2.08 1.61
CA ARG A 42 12.20 0.88 1.57
C ARG A 42 11.96 0.37 0.14
N LYS A 43 12.38 1.11 -0.88
CA LYS A 43 12.13 0.85 -2.31
C LYS A 43 10.63 0.69 -2.61
N ILE A 44 9.82 1.57 -2.06
CA ILE A 44 8.36 1.62 -2.25
C ILE A 44 7.93 2.95 -2.85
N GLY A 45 6.95 2.93 -3.75
CA GLY A 45 6.45 4.15 -4.41
C GLY A 45 5.24 4.79 -3.73
N SER A 46 4.73 4.19 -2.65
CA SER A 46 3.55 4.67 -1.91
C SER A 46 3.65 4.33 -0.43
N LEU A 47 3.11 5.24 0.39
CA LEU A 47 3.01 5.12 1.85
C LEU A 47 1.56 5.38 2.25
N VAL A 48 1.09 4.67 3.27
CA VAL A 48 -0.19 5.01 3.91
C VAL A 48 0.04 6.12 4.94
N VAL A 49 -0.87 7.07 5.00
CA VAL A 49 -0.84 8.12 6.01
C VAL A 49 -1.74 7.68 7.17
N THR A 50 -1.17 7.60 8.37
CA THR A 50 -1.90 7.22 9.58
C THR A 50 -1.73 8.27 10.67
N ASP A 51 -2.81 8.55 11.39
CA ASP A 51 -2.77 9.43 12.55
C ASP A 51 -2.11 8.75 13.78
N LYS A 52 -1.97 9.49 14.90
CA LYS A 52 -1.39 9.04 16.17
C LYS A 52 -2.16 7.85 16.77
N ASP A 53 -3.46 7.76 16.51
CA ASP A 53 -4.31 6.63 16.91
C ASP A 53 -4.21 5.41 15.97
N GLY A 54 -3.34 5.46 14.95
CA GLY A 54 -3.18 4.39 13.96
C GLY A 54 -4.30 4.33 12.91
N SER A 55 -5.20 5.31 12.92
CA SER A 55 -6.27 5.42 11.93
C SER A 55 -5.72 5.83 10.57
N LEU A 56 -6.13 5.14 9.50
CA LEU A 56 -5.78 5.49 8.12
C LEU A 56 -6.44 6.82 7.73
N THR A 57 -5.64 7.83 7.46
CA THR A 57 -6.10 9.17 7.05
C THR A 57 -5.93 9.42 5.56
N GLY A 58 -5.06 8.66 4.88
CA GLY A 58 -4.85 8.80 3.45
C GLY A 58 -3.77 7.89 2.87
N ILE A 59 -3.44 8.12 1.61
CA ILE A 59 -2.35 7.45 0.90
C ILE A 59 -1.59 8.53 0.15
N ILE A 60 -0.27 8.48 0.21
CA ILE A 60 0.61 9.36 -0.56
C ILE A 60 1.54 8.51 -1.43
N SER A 61 1.81 8.99 -2.64
CA SER A 61 2.67 8.30 -3.60
C SER A 61 3.76 9.23 -4.08
N GLU A 62 4.83 8.68 -4.65
CA GLU A 62 5.97 9.45 -5.17
C GLU A 62 5.58 10.58 -6.16
N ARG A 63 4.43 10.47 -6.82
CA ARG A 63 3.98 11.41 -7.85
C ARG A 63 3.01 12.50 -7.36
N ASP A 64 2.58 12.43 -6.11
CA ASP A 64 1.70 13.43 -5.49
C ASP A 64 2.56 14.53 -4.84
#